data_AF-A0A935YW85-F1
#
_entry.id   AF-A0A935YW85-F1
#
_cell.length_a   1.000
_cell.length_b   1.000
_cell.length_c   1.000
_cell.angle_alpha   90.00
_cell.angle_beta   90.00
_cell.angle_gamma   90.00
#
_symmetry.space_group_name_H-M   'P 1'
#
loop_
_entity.id
_entity.type
_entity.pdbx_description
1 polymer ?
#
loop_
_entity_poly.entity_id
_entity_poly.type
_entity_poly.pdbx_seq_one_letter_code
_entity_poly.pdbx_strand_id
1 'polypeptide(L)'
;MAYYRILSGRNFEYYETYMLMVASFFLGWVLYRFVESPPVAQRAGSNSLVLYALIALLGGFTAYDAIRTTNKMQGDFILSSDVKTYLNYRYDNNPRIAECRVDNRIIDPDSACLYGEKNNSKIVLWGDSHADQIVYPLAKVFSKDGYSVLEYAIAGCPPITDVESPNGNRKCNENSRVILDHLVNTNEVHYVLLHAYWIGYFNENLILPSDVLTIKKSLEHVVNTLTKSGKEVFLIDSVPRMKVNPPLYMARRALLKYVSSDDIFFKRERI
;
A
#
# COMPACT_ATOMS: atom_id res chain seq x y z
N MET A 1 -10.37 21.20 -7.60
CA MET A 1 -9.93 20.18 -6.61
C MET A 1 -10.05 18.74 -7.11
N ALA A 2 -11.20 18.29 -7.61
CA ALA A 2 -11.37 16.89 -8.09
C ALA A 2 -10.38 16.50 -9.20
N TYR A 3 -10.17 17.37 -10.20
CA TYR A 3 -9.24 17.11 -11.30
C TYR A 3 -7.78 16.92 -10.85
N TYR A 4 -7.29 17.73 -9.90
CA TYR A 4 -5.94 17.55 -9.36
C TYR A 4 -5.83 16.24 -8.57
N ARG A 5 -6.83 15.84 -7.77
CA ARG A 5 -6.83 14.53 -7.09
C ARG A 5 -6.78 13.36 -8.08
N ILE A 6 -7.40 13.53 -9.25
CA ILE A 6 -7.36 12.54 -10.34
C ILE A 6 -5.95 12.47 -10.92
N LEU A 7 -5.27 13.60 -11.11
CA LEU A 7 -3.90 13.66 -11.65
C LEU A 7 -2.82 13.21 -10.66
N SER A 8 -2.83 13.74 -9.44
CA SER A 8 -1.80 13.48 -8.42
C SER A 8 -1.98 12.10 -7.77
N GLY A 9 -3.19 11.56 -7.82
CA GLY A 9 -3.52 10.25 -7.30
C GLY A 9 -3.42 10.09 -5.78
N ARG A 10 -3.22 11.20 -5.06
CA ARG A 10 -3.18 11.28 -3.60
C ARG A 10 -4.13 12.34 -3.06
N ASN A 11 -4.36 12.30 -1.75
CA ASN A 11 -5.02 13.40 -1.06
C ASN A 11 -4.13 14.65 -1.08
N PHE A 12 -4.77 15.82 -0.97
CA PHE A 12 -4.05 17.09 -0.89
C PHE A 12 -3.26 17.17 0.42
N GLU A 13 -2.04 17.67 0.33
CA GLU A 13 -1.34 18.16 1.50
C GLU A 13 -1.98 19.51 1.92
N TYR A 14 -1.81 19.89 3.18
CA TYR A 14 -2.51 21.04 3.75
C TYR A 14 -2.18 22.35 3.02
N TYR A 15 -0.94 22.52 2.56
CA TYR A 15 -0.52 23.70 1.79
C TYR A 15 -1.12 23.72 0.37
N GLU A 16 -1.28 22.57 -0.29
CA GLU A 16 -1.92 22.50 -1.62
C GLU A 16 -3.39 22.91 -1.54
N THR A 17 -4.07 22.47 -0.48
CA THR A 17 -5.45 22.85 -0.20
C THR A 17 -5.56 24.36 -0.01
N TYR A 18 -4.67 24.93 0.80
CA TYR A 18 -4.63 26.37 1.06
C TYR A 18 -4.36 27.18 -0.21
N MET A 19 -3.36 26.80 -1.02
CA MET A 19 -3.07 27.47 -2.29
C MET A 19 -4.24 27.42 -3.26
N LEU A 20 -4.93 26.28 -3.37
CA LEU A 20 -6.10 26.14 -4.24
C LEU A 20 -7.29 26.97 -3.74
N MET A 21 -7.48 27.09 -2.43
CA MET A 21 -8.49 27.98 -1.85
C MET A 21 -8.18 29.44 -2.21
N VAL A 22 -6.97 29.91 -1.94
CA VAL A 22 -6.55 31.28 -2.28
C VAL A 22 -6.69 31.55 -3.78
N ALA A 23 -6.27 30.63 -4.63
CA ALA A 23 -6.42 30.74 -6.07
C ALA A 23 -7.90 30.86 -6.49
N SER A 24 -8.81 30.09 -5.87
CA SER A 24 -10.24 30.16 -6.16
C SER A 24 -10.86 31.50 -5.76
N PHE A 25 -10.48 32.06 -4.60
CA PHE A 25 -10.91 33.39 -4.18
C PHE A 25 -10.34 34.49 -5.08
N PHE A 26 -9.07 34.36 -5.50
CA PHE A 26 -8.45 35.29 -6.42
C PHE A 26 -9.14 35.28 -7.78
N LEU A 27 -9.42 34.10 -8.35
CA LEU A 27 -10.20 33.95 -9.57
C LEU A 27 -11.61 34.56 -9.43
N GLY A 28 -12.28 34.32 -8.30
CA GLY A 28 -13.57 34.94 -8.00
C GLY A 28 -13.48 36.47 -7.95
N TRP A 29 -12.44 37.02 -7.32
CA TRP A 29 -12.20 38.46 -7.27
C TRP A 29 -11.91 39.06 -8.65
N VAL A 30 -11.12 38.40 -9.49
CA VAL A 30 -10.87 38.81 -10.88
C VAL A 30 -12.18 38.82 -11.68
N LEU A 31 -12.97 37.74 -11.58
CA LEU A 31 -14.27 37.68 -12.25
C LEU A 31 -15.22 38.79 -11.76
N TYR A 32 -15.30 39.01 -10.46
CA TYR A 32 -16.09 40.10 -9.90
C TYR A 32 -15.63 41.47 -10.42
N ARG A 33 -14.32 41.74 -10.44
CA ARG A 33 -13.76 43.05 -10.81
C ARG A 33 -13.86 43.38 -12.29
N PHE A 34 -13.75 42.38 -13.17
CA PHE A 34 -13.67 42.57 -14.62
C PHE A 34 -14.95 42.18 -15.37
N VAL A 35 -15.78 41.30 -14.80
CA VAL A 35 -17.04 40.86 -15.41
C VAL A 35 -18.24 41.49 -14.71
N GLU A 36 -18.30 41.40 -13.37
CA GLU A 36 -19.52 41.78 -12.62
C GLU A 36 -19.53 43.25 -12.16
N SER A 37 -18.36 43.86 -11.97
CA SER A 37 -18.19 45.21 -11.45
C SER A 37 -17.38 46.11 -12.39
N PRO A 38 -17.89 46.41 -13.61
CA PRO A 38 -17.26 47.45 -14.40
C PRO A 38 -17.36 48.78 -13.64
N PRO A 39 -16.24 49.52 -13.48
CA PRO A 39 -16.25 50.79 -12.79
C PRO A 39 -16.97 51.81 -13.68
N VAL A 40 -18.08 52.32 -13.15
CA VAL A 40 -18.74 53.56 -13.52
C VAL A 40 -19.67 53.49 -14.75
N ALA A 41 -20.95 53.68 -14.43
CA ALA A 41 -21.99 54.15 -15.32
C ALA A 41 -21.51 55.31 -16.21
N GLN A 42 -21.36 55.07 -17.52
CA GLN A 42 -21.65 56.01 -18.61
C GLN A 42 -21.23 55.40 -19.95
N ARG A 43 -22.07 54.50 -20.48
CA ARG A 43 -22.42 54.39 -21.90
C ARG A 43 -23.53 53.35 -22.02
N ALA A 44 -24.76 53.85 -22.10
CA ALA A 44 -25.86 53.12 -22.69
C ALA A 44 -25.45 52.76 -24.12
N GLY A 45 -25.14 51.49 -24.37
CA GLY A 45 -24.60 51.05 -25.66
C GLY A 45 -24.00 49.65 -25.61
N SER A 46 -24.85 48.65 -25.40
CA SER A 46 -24.68 47.25 -25.85
C SER A 46 -23.32 46.58 -25.60
N ASN A 47 -23.07 46.14 -24.37
CA ASN A 47 -22.18 44.99 -24.11
C ASN A 47 -22.97 43.72 -23.77
N SER A 48 -24.31 43.74 -23.96
CA SER A 48 -25.14 42.54 -23.88
C SER A 48 -24.66 41.49 -24.88
N LEU A 49 -24.12 41.90 -26.03
CA LEU A 49 -23.47 41.01 -27.00
C LEU A 49 -22.27 40.25 -26.41
N VAL A 50 -21.45 40.87 -25.56
CA VAL A 50 -20.30 40.19 -24.91
C VAL A 50 -20.79 39.21 -23.85
N LEU A 51 -21.82 39.59 -23.09
CA LEU A 51 -22.46 38.70 -22.11
C LEU A 51 -23.15 37.51 -22.80
N TYR A 52 -23.90 37.74 -23.87
CA TYR A 52 -24.52 36.69 -24.68
C TYR A 52 -23.48 35.84 -25.39
N ALA A 53 -22.35 36.41 -25.83
CA ALA A 53 -21.24 35.65 -26.40
C ALA A 53 -20.56 34.76 -25.35
N LEU A 54 -20.37 35.22 -24.12
CA LEU A 54 -19.83 34.40 -23.02
C LEU A 54 -20.81 33.31 -22.58
N ILE A 55 -22.12 33.62 -22.48
CA ILE A 55 -23.17 32.64 -22.21
C ILE A 55 -23.29 31.63 -23.35
N ALA A 56 -23.17 32.06 -24.60
CA ALA A 56 -23.18 31.19 -25.76
C ALA A 56 -21.90 30.35 -25.87
N LEU A 57 -20.75 30.85 -25.43
CA LEU A 57 -19.51 30.08 -25.32
C LEU A 57 -19.61 29.03 -24.22
N LEU A 58 -20.07 29.41 -23.02
CA LEU A 58 -20.31 28.49 -21.92
C LEU A 58 -21.37 27.45 -22.28
N GLY A 59 -22.50 27.89 -22.84
CA GLY A 59 -23.58 27.04 -23.33
C GLY A 59 -23.16 26.16 -24.50
N GLY A 60 -22.32 26.67 -25.40
CA GLY A 60 -21.74 25.91 -26.50
C GLY A 60 -20.74 24.87 -26.03
N PHE A 61 -19.93 25.18 -25.02
CA PHE A 61 -18.99 24.25 -24.41
C PHE A 61 -19.73 23.15 -23.63
N THR A 62 -20.77 23.51 -22.85
CA THR A 62 -21.61 22.53 -22.15
C THR A 62 -22.44 21.69 -23.11
N ALA A 63 -22.97 22.27 -24.19
CA ALA A 63 -23.68 21.52 -25.23
C ALA A 63 -22.74 20.60 -26.02
N TYR A 64 -21.53 21.06 -26.35
CA TYR A 64 -20.50 20.24 -26.99
C TYR A 64 -20.07 19.07 -26.10
N ASP A 65 -19.84 19.30 -24.80
CA ASP A 65 -19.57 18.24 -23.84
C ASP A 65 -20.78 17.30 -23.64
N ALA A 66 -22.01 17.82 -23.63
CA ALA A 66 -23.23 17.03 -23.55
C ALA A 66 -23.43 16.14 -24.79
N ILE A 67 -23.16 16.66 -25.99
CA ILE A 67 -23.20 15.92 -27.26
C ILE A 67 -22.08 14.87 -27.29
N ARG A 68 -20.88 15.21 -26.80
CA ARG A 68 -19.77 14.26 -26.69
C ARG A 68 -20.03 13.15 -25.67
N THR A 69 -20.66 13.47 -24.55
CA THR A 69 -21.01 12.48 -23.51
C THR A 69 -22.14 11.60 -24.00
N THR A 70 -23.24 12.14 -24.53
CA THR A 70 -24.33 11.32 -25.09
C THR A 70 -23.90 10.42 -26.23
N ASN A 71 -23.00 10.87 -27.12
CA ASN A 71 -22.49 10.05 -28.23
C ASN A 71 -21.33 9.09 -27.86
N LYS A 72 -20.71 9.22 -26.67
CA LYS A 72 -19.64 8.31 -26.21
C LYS A 72 -19.98 7.49 -24.96
N MET A 73 -21.10 7.74 -24.29
CA MET A 73 -21.53 7.01 -23.09
C MET A 73 -22.18 5.64 -23.39
N GLN A 74 -22.22 5.24 -24.66
CA GLN A 74 -22.46 3.84 -25.09
C GLN A 74 -21.23 3.19 -25.72
N GLY A 75 -20.07 3.86 -25.71
CA GLY A 75 -18.82 3.15 -25.87
C GLY A 75 -18.45 2.63 -24.50
N ASP A 76 -18.41 1.31 -24.30
CA ASP A 76 -17.69 0.72 -23.18
C ASP A 76 -16.39 1.50 -23.03
N PHE A 77 -16.13 2.07 -21.86
CA PHE A 77 -14.84 2.72 -21.62
C PHE A 77 -13.82 1.58 -21.54
N ILE A 78 -13.33 1.13 -22.70
CA ILE A 78 -12.42 0.00 -22.83
C ILE A 78 -11.10 0.46 -22.24
N LEU A 79 -10.91 0.15 -20.96
CA LEU A 79 -9.63 0.30 -20.29
C LEU A 79 -8.61 -0.56 -21.02
N SER A 80 -7.41 -0.02 -21.26
CA SER A 80 -6.31 -0.81 -21.79
C SER A 80 -6.02 -2.00 -20.87
N SER A 81 -5.39 -3.04 -21.43
CA SER A 81 -4.91 -4.19 -20.67
C SER A 81 -4.10 -3.76 -19.45
N ASP A 82 -3.21 -2.77 -19.60
CA ASP A 82 -2.32 -2.30 -18.54
C ASP A 82 -3.10 -1.68 -17.38
N VAL A 83 -4.11 -0.86 -17.68
CA VAL A 83 -4.96 -0.26 -16.64
C VAL A 83 -5.70 -1.36 -15.87
N LYS A 84 -6.24 -2.37 -16.56
CA LYS A 84 -6.90 -3.51 -15.93
C LYS A 84 -5.92 -4.32 -15.06
N THR A 85 -4.73 -4.61 -15.57
CA THR A 85 -3.66 -5.31 -14.83
C THR A 85 -3.29 -4.55 -13.56
N TYR A 86 -3.03 -3.25 -13.65
CA TYR A 86 -2.67 -2.46 -12.46
C TYR A 86 -3.82 -2.39 -11.45
N LEU A 87 -5.07 -2.27 -11.89
CA LEU A 87 -6.22 -2.31 -10.97
C LEU A 87 -6.37 -3.67 -10.28
N ASN A 88 -6.05 -4.76 -10.97
CA ASN A 88 -6.13 -6.11 -10.42
C ASN A 88 -5.11 -6.36 -9.30
N TYR A 89 -3.94 -5.70 -9.29
CA TYR A 89 -2.97 -5.81 -8.19
C TYR A 89 -3.51 -5.38 -6.83
N ARG A 90 -4.67 -4.69 -6.77
CA ARG A 90 -5.35 -4.39 -5.51
C ARG A 90 -5.88 -5.64 -4.79
N TYR A 91 -6.02 -6.74 -5.53
CA TYR A 91 -6.54 -8.01 -5.06
C TYR A 91 -5.46 -9.11 -5.05
N ASP A 92 -4.22 -8.78 -5.42
CA ASP A 92 -3.08 -9.70 -5.47
C ASP A 92 -2.48 -9.90 -4.07
N ASN A 93 -3.28 -10.55 -3.21
CA ASN A 93 -2.85 -10.98 -1.88
C ASN A 93 -2.37 -12.43 -1.93
N ASN A 94 -1.77 -12.91 -0.84
CA ASN A 94 -1.49 -14.33 -0.68
C ASN A 94 -2.77 -15.17 -0.96
N PRO A 95 -2.76 -16.07 -1.95
CA PRO A 95 -3.94 -16.87 -2.30
C PRO A 95 -4.39 -17.81 -1.18
N ARG A 96 -3.52 -18.08 -0.20
CA ARG A 96 -3.80 -18.95 0.96
C ARG A 96 -4.02 -18.18 2.26
N ILE A 97 -4.20 -16.86 2.19
CA ILE A 97 -4.37 -16.00 3.37
C ILE A 97 -5.48 -16.47 4.33
N ALA A 98 -6.59 -16.99 3.80
CA ALA A 98 -7.72 -17.46 4.61
C ALA A 98 -7.44 -18.80 5.32
N GLU A 99 -6.52 -19.60 4.78
CA GLU A 99 -6.10 -20.89 5.32
C GLU A 99 -4.95 -20.71 6.34
N CYS A 100 -3.96 -19.89 5.98
CA CYS A 100 -2.65 -19.91 6.61
C CYS A 100 -2.40 -18.76 7.59
N ARG A 101 -2.87 -17.54 7.31
CA ARG A 101 -2.64 -16.41 8.22
C ARG A 101 -3.57 -16.51 9.43
N VAL A 102 -2.97 -16.49 10.61
CA VAL A 102 -3.71 -16.57 11.88
C VAL A 102 -4.14 -15.17 12.32
N ASP A 103 -5.37 -15.05 12.80
CA ASP A 103 -5.92 -13.83 13.39
C ASP A 103 -6.70 -14.15 14.68
N ASN A 104 -6.51 -13.31 15.71
CA ASN A 104 -7.17 -13.37 17.02
C ASN A 104 -7.23 -14.75 17.70
N ARG A 105 -6.30 -15.67 17.39
CA ARG A 105 -6.15 -16.98 18.05
C ARG A 105 -4.67 -17.34 18.21
N ILE A 106 -4.40 -18.36 19.01
CA ILE A 106 -3.06 -18.95 19.14
C ILE A 106 -2.88 -19.97 18.01
N ILE A 107 -1.75 -19.91 17.32
CA ILE A 107 -1.33 -20.86 16.30
C ILE A 107 -0.96 -22.20 16.96
N ASP A 108 -1.24 -23.30 16.28
CA ASP A 108 -0.63 -24.58 16.57
C ASP A 108 0.68 -24.68 15.76
N PRO A 109 1.86 -24.64 16.41
CA PRO A 109 3.13 -24.62 15.70
C PRO A 109 3.41 -25.86 14.85
N ASP A 110 2.84 -27.01 15.22
CA ASP A 110 2.99 -28.28 14.48
C ASP A 110 2.14 -28.31 13.20
N SER A 111 1.11 -27.45 13.15
CA SER A 111 0.20 -27.30 12.01
C SER A 111 0.50 -26.04 11.18
N ALA A 112 1.75 -25.55 11.22
CA ALA A 112 2.17 -24.40 10.42
C ALA A 112 1.97 -24.66 8.92
N CYS A 113 1.56 -23.61 8.20
CA CYS A 113 1.19 -23.75 6.80
C CYS A 113 2.45 -23.97 5.93
N LEU A 114 2.48 -25.10 5.22
CA LEU A 114 3.58 -25.47 4.34
C LEU A 114 3.36 -24.97 2.90
N TYR A 115 4.35 -24.31 2.32
CA TYR A 115 4.41 -23.93 0.92
C TYR A 115 5.55 -24.67 0.22
N GLY A 116 5.19 -25.54 -0.72
CA GLY A 116 6.12 -26.42 -1.44
C GLY A 116 5.93 -27.89 -1.07
N GLU A 117 6.85 -28.73 -1.52
CA GLU A 117 6.76 -30.18 -1.37
C GLU A 117 7.07 -30.65 0.06
N LYS A 118 6.34 -31.67 0.54
CA LYS A 118 6.53 -32.21 1.89
C LYS A 118 7.93 -32.74 2.14
N ASN A 119 8.59 -33.31 1.12
CA ASN A 119 9.90 -33.94 1.25
C ASN A 119 11.09 -32.95 1.16
N ASN A 120 10.85 -31.70 0.78
CA ASN A 120 11.89 -30.68 0.69
C ASN A 120 12.35 -30.21 2.09
N SER A 121 13.59 -29.72 2.18
CA SER A 121 14.11 -29.09 3.39
C SER A 121 13.28 -27.86 3.78
N LYS A 122 13.04 -27.65 5.08
CA LYS A 122 12.16 -26.59 5.57
C LYS A 122 12.93 -25.33 5.94
N ILE A 123 12.38 -24.20 5.53
CA ILE A 123 12.76 -22.85 5.92
C ILE A 123 11.55 -22.24 6.64
N VAL A 124 11.77 -21.52 7.73
CA VAL A 124 10.69 -20.82 8.44
C VAL A 124 10.61 -19.38 7.98
N LEU A 125 9.40 -18.90 7.71
CA LEU A 125 9.08 -17.48 7.60
C LEU A 125 8.15 -17.09 8.75
N TRP A 126 8.67 -16.32 9.71
CA TRP A 126 7.93 -15.86 10.89
C TRP A 126 7.72 -14.35 10.83
N GLY A 127 6.47 -13.91 11.00
CA GLY A 127 6.14 -12.51 10.88
C GLY A 127 4.69 -12.11 11.11
N ASP A 128 4.36 -10.93 10.58
CA ASP A 128 3.01 -10.38 10.57
C ASP A 128 2.31 -10.58 9.21
N SER A 129 1.32 -9.74 8.89
CA SER A 129 0.67 -9.75 7.58
C SER A 129 1.63 -9.51 6.40
N HIS A 130 2.77 -8.85 6.58
CA HIS A 130 3.75 -8.62 5.52
C HIS A 130 4.54 -9.88 5.19
N ALA A 131 4.84 -10.74 6.18
CA ALA A 131 5.37 -12.07 5.93
C ALA A 131 4.40 -12.92 5.09
N ASP A 132 3.12 -12.91 5.45
CA ASP A 132 2.05 -13.57 4.69
C ASP A 132 2.00 -13.08 3.23
N GLN A 133 2.16 -11.79 2.97
CA GLN A 133 2.13 -11.28 1.58
C GLN A 133 3.27 -11.78 0.70
N ILE A 134 4.44 -12.10 1.26
CA ILE A 134 5.61 -12.52 0.47
C ILE A 134 5.82 -14.03 0.41
N VAL A 135 5.16 -14.81 1.29
CA VAL A 135 5.43 -16.25 1.43
C VAL A 135 5.23 -17.03 0.13
N TYR A 136 4.17 -16.72 -0.62
CA TYR A 136 3.81 -17.44 -1.83
C TYR A 136 4.85 -17.26 -2.96
N PRO A 137 5.24 -16.03 -3.37
CA PRO A 137 6.33 -15.87 -4.34
C PRO A 137 7.69 -16.31 -3.79
N LEU A 138 7.96 -16.13 -2.48
CA LEU A 138 9.22 -16.56 -1.85
C LEU A 138 9.39 -18.09 -1.92
N ALA A 139 8.33 -18.84 -1.60
CA ALA A 139 8.34 -20.30 -1.67
C ALA A 139 8.56 -20.81 -3.10
N LYS A 140 8.02 -20.12 -4.12
CA LYS A 140 8.29 -20.46 -5.54
C LYS A 140 9.75 -20.31 -5.93
N VAL A 141 10.47 -19.35 -5.33
CA VAL A 141 11.90 -19.19 -5.56
C VAL A 141 12.65 -20.32 -4.86
N PHE A 142 12.42 -20.51 -3.56
CA PHE A 142 13.10 -21.54 -2.76
C PHE A 142 12.82 -22.98 -3.18
N SER A 143 11.65 -23.25 -3.77
CA SER A 143 11.31 -24.58 -4.30
C SER A 143 12.25 -25.01 -5.43
N LYS A 144 12.84 -24.06 -6.17
CA LYS A 144 13.82 -24.37 -7.22
C LYS A 144 15.12 -24.96 -6.66
N ASP A 145 15.43 -24.64 -5.42
CA ASP A 145 16.63 -25.08 -4.71
C ASP A 145 16.32 -26.23 -3.72
N GLY A 146 15.15 -26.88 -3.84
CA GLY A 146 14.79 -28.03 -3.00
C GLY A 146 14.32 -27.68 -1.59
N TYR A 147 13.90 -26.43 -1.35
CA TYR A 147 13.35 -25.98 -0.08
C TYR A 147 11.82 -25.82 -0.12
N SER A 148 11.21 -25.75 1.06
CA SER A 148 9.81 -25.37 1.27
C SER A 148 9.72 -24.45 2.47
N VAL A 149 8.69 -23.61 2.49
CA VAL A 149 8.53 -22.57 3.51
C VAL A 149 7.40 -22.94 4.46
N LEU A 150 7.70 -22.96 5.76
CA LEU A 150 6.71 -22.99 6.84
C LEU A 150 6.37 -21.56 7.24
N GLU A 151 5.09 -21.22 7.14
CA GLU A 151 4.58 -19.89 7.48
C GLU A 151 4.10 -19.84 8.93
N TYR A 152 4.67 -18.91 9.68
CA TYR A 152 4.26 -18.52 11.03
C TYR A 152 3.83 -17.05 11.03
N ALA A 153 2.84 -16.69 10.20
CA ALA A 153 2.36 -15.31 10.08
C ALA A 153 1.13 -15.06 10.95
N ILE A 154 1.23 -14.09 11.87
CA ILE A 154 0.14 -13.70 12.76
C ILE A 154 -0.25 -12.25 12.46
N ALA A 155 -1.51 -12.01 12.13
CA ALA A 155 -1.99 -10.70 11.70
C ALA A 155 -1.64 -9.59 12.70
N GLY A 156 -0.78 -8.66 12.30
CA GLY A 156 -0.40 -7.49 13.10
C GLY A 156 0.46 -7.79 14.33
N CYS A 157 1.09 -8.97 14.43
CA CYS A 157 2.04 -9.30 15.49
C CYS A 157 3.46 -9.50 14.91
N PRO A 158 4.47 -8.74 15.38
CA PRO A 158 5.85 -8.94 14.95
C PRO A 158 6.44 -10.23 15.54
N PRO A 159 7.50 -10.79 14.94
CA PRO A 159 8.17 -11.99 15.44
C PRO A 159 9.15 -11.65 16.58
N ILE A 160 8.62 -11.04 17.64
CA ILE A 160 9.32 -10.66 18.87
C ILE A 160 8.44 -11.05 20.07
N THR A 161 9.02 -11.24 21.26
CA THR A 161 8.30 -11.67 22.47
C THR A 161 7.95 -10.52 23.39
N ASP A 162 7.11 -10.79 24.40
CA ASP A 162 6.77 -9.85 25.48
C ASP A 162 6.16 -8.53 24.99
N VAL A 163 5.41 -8.63 23.87
CA VAL A 163 4.66 -7.52 23.29
C VAL A 163 3.21 -7.90 23.07
N GLU A 164 2.33 -6.97 23.35
CA GLU A 164 0.88 -7.09 23.25
C GLU A 164 0.34 -6.20 22.15
N SER A 165 -0.82 -6.55 21.60
CA SER A 165 -1.55 -5.63 20.73
C SER A 165 -2.15 -4.47 21.55
N PRO A 166 -2.19 -3.23 21.04
CA PRO A 166 -2.70 -2.08 21.80
C PRO A 166 -4.14 -2.25 22.29
N ASN A 167 -4.95 -3.00 21.54
CA ASN A 167 -6.35 -3.27 21.86
C ASN A 167 -6.56 -4.61 22.58
N GLY A 168 -5.50 -5.38 22.84
CA GLY A 168 -5.57 -6.69 23.51
C GLY A 168 -6.23 -7.84 22.72
N ASN A 169 -6.79 -7.56 21.55
CA ASN A 169 -7.54 -8.55 20.76
C ASN A 169 -6.63 -9.61 20.11
N ARG A 170 -5.40 -9.24 19.76
CA ARG A 170 -4.44 -10.14 19.12
C ARG A 170 -3.54 -10.75 20.19
N LYS A 171 -3.39 -12.07 20.11
CA LYS A 171 -2.59 -12.91 21.01
C LYS A 171 -1.10 -12.88 20.65
N CYS A 172 -0.51 -11.68 20.54
CA CYS A 172 0.85 -11.54 20.00
C CYS A 172 1.89 -12.22 20.88
N ASN A 173 1.84 -11.96 22.19
CA ASN A 173 2.78 -12.53 23.13
C ASN A 173 2.63 -14.06 23.21
N GLU A 174 1.40 -14.58 23.35
CA GLU A 174 1.17 -16.01 23.43
C GLU A 174 1.62 -16.73 22.15
N ASN A 175 1.28 -16.19 20.97
CA ASN A 175 1.78 -16.74 19.70
C ASN A 175 3.31 -16.70 19.62
N SER A 176 3.93 -15.57 19.97
CA SER A 176 5.39 -15.44 19.86
C SER A 176 6.13 -16.46 20.73
N ARG A 177 5.62 -16.75 21.94
CA ARG A 177 6.20 -17.73 22.86
C ARG A 177 6.08 -19.15 22.33
N VAL A 178 4.89 -19.58 21.91
CA VAL A 178 4.70 -20.96 21.39
C VAL A 178 5.49 -21.20 20.10
N ILE A 179 5.63 -20.17 19.24
CA ILE A 179 6.44 -20.26 18.02
C ILE A 179 7.93 -20.34 18.40
N LEU A 180 8.43 -19.45 19.25
CA LEU A 180 9.83 -19.45 19.66
C LEU A 180 10.22 -20.77 20.33
N ASP A 181 9.39 -21.26 21.25
CA ASP A 181 9.61 -22.52 21.96
C ASP A 181 9.63 -23.71 20.98
N HIS A 182 8.71 -23.76 20.02
CA HIS A 182 8.71 -24.80 18.99
C HIS A 182 9.98 -24.74 18.14
N LEU A 183 10.35 -23.56 17.64
CA LEU A 183 11.52 -23.37 16.77
C LEU A 183 12.84 -23.70 17.49
N VAL A 184 12.94 -23.45 18.79
CA VAL A 184 14.12 -23.83 19.59
C VAL A 184 14.25 -25.34 19.76
N ASN A 185 13.13 -26.05 19.88
CA ASN A 185 13.11 -27.47 20.21
C ASN A 185 13.05 -28.40 18.98
N THR A 186 12.68 -27.88 17.80
CA THR A 186 12.70 -28.67 16.56
C THR A 186 14.09 -28.70 15.93
N ASN A 187 14.52 -29.86 15.42
CA ASN A 187 15.75 -29.98 14.61
C ASN A 187 15.46 -30.00 13.10
N GLU A 188 14.19 -29.95 12.69
CA GLU A 188 13.79 -30.07 11.28
C GLU A 188 14.08 -28.81 10.46
N VAL A 189 14.28 -27.68 11.13
CA VAL A 189 14.48 -26.38 10.51
C VAL A 189 15.83 -25.80 10.92
N HIS A 190 16.62 -25.33 9.96
CA HIS A 190 17.88 -24.63 10.22
C HIS A 190 17.78 -23.13 9.97
N TYR A 191 17.04 -22.71 8.93
CA TYR A 191 16.93 -21.32 8.50
C TYR A 191 15.63 -20.68 8.98
N VAL A 192 15.72 -19.51 9.62
CA VAL A 192 14.56 -18.74 10.11
C VAL A 192 14.62 -17.32 9.56
N LEU A 193 13.60 -16.94 8.78
CA LEU A 193 13.45 -15.62 8.21
C LEU A 193 12.43 -14.84 9.04
N LEU A 194 12.85 -13.70 9.56
CA LEU A 194 12.01 -12.77 10.30
C LEU A 194 11.61 -11.62 9.38
N HIS A 195 10.31 -11.46 9.12
CA HIS A 195 9.81 -10.35 8.30
C HIS A 195 8.55 -9.74 8.89
N ALA A 196 8.51 -8.42 9.03
CA ALA A 196 7.36 -7.73 9.56
C ALA A 196 7.31 -6.28 9.10
N TYR A 197 6.23 -5.59 9.46
CA TYR A 197 6.12 -4.14 9.35
C TYR A 197 6.94 -3.39 10.40
N TRP A 198 8.25 -3.67 10.47
CA TRP A 198 9.20 -3.07 11.40
C TRP A 198 9.02 -1.55 11.57
N ILE A 199 8.89 -0.80 10.48
CA ILE A 199 8.70 0.67 10.55
C ILE A 199 7.47 1.03 11.38
N GLY A 200 6.37 0.28 11.26
CA GLY A 200 5.18 0.50 12.08
C GLY A 200 5.42 0.20 13.57
N TYR A 201 6.15 -0.86 13.88
CA TYR A 201 6.44 -1.23 15.26
C TYR A 201 7.39 -0.26 15.96
N PHE A 202 8.43 0.23 15.27
CA PHE A 202 9.37 1.19 15.84
C PHE A 202 8.84 2.63 15.90
N ASN A 203 7.91 3.01 15.01
CA ASN A 203 7.55 4.43 14.84
C ASN A 203 6.07 4.76 15.09
N GLU A 204 5.16 3.78 15.20
CA GLU A 204 3.70 4.02 15.22
C GLU A 204 2.95 3.36 16.38
N ASN A 205 3.66 2.88 17.42
CA ASN A 205 3.03 2.28 18.60
C ASN A 205 2.04 1.15 18.26
N LEU A 206 2.34 0.33 17.24
CA LEU A 206 1.46 -0.77 16.80
C LEU A 206 1.42 -1.97 17.77
N ILE A 207 2.24 -1.93 18.83
CA ILE A 207 2.37 -2.90 19.91
C ILE A 207 2.68 -2.18 21.22
N LEU A 208 2.47 -2.87 22.34
CA LEU A 208 2.82 -2.42 23.68
C LEU A 208 3.75 -3.44 24.36
N PRO A 209 4.80 -3.03 25.08
CA PRO A 209 5.30 -1.65 25.16
C PRO A 209 5.82 -1.18 23.79
N SER A 210 5.62 0.10 23.49
CA SER A 210 5.98 0.70 22.19
C SER A 210 7.34 1.39 22.19
N ASP A 211 8.07 1.32 23.30
CA ASP A 211 9.37 1.95 23.41
C ASP A 211 10.42 1.19 22.59
N VAL A 212 11.20 1.95 21.80
CA VAL A 212 12.17 1.39 20.84
C VAL A 212 13.21 0.50 21.53
N LEU A 213 13.60 0.80 22.77
CA LEU A 213 14.62 0.04 23.48
C LEU A 213 14.10 -1.35 23.87
N THR A 214 12.86 -1.45 24.33
CA THR A 214 12.23 -2.74 24.67
C THR A 214 11.98 -3.56 23.41
N ILE A 215 11.49 -2.95 22.33
CA ILE A 215 11.33 -3.64 21.04
C ILE A 215 12.67 -4.19 20.55
N LYS A 216 13.73 -3.37 20.60
CA LYS A 216 15.08 -3.79 20.23
C LYS A 216 15.57 -4.95 21.09
N LYS A 217 15.43 -4.87 22.42
CA LYS A 217 15.82 -5.94 23.34
C LYS A 217 15.06 -7.24 23.09
N SER A 218 13.78 -7.14 22.77
CA SER A 218 12.95 -8.30 22.44
C SER A 218 13.38 -8.96 21.13
N LEU A 219 13.67 -8.17 20.10
CA LEU A 219 14.23 -8.68 18.84
C LEU A 219 15.60 -9.34 19.08
N GLU A 220 16.49 -8.69 19.83
CA GLU A 220 17.78 -9.25 20.22
C GLU A 220 17.62 -10.56 21.01
N HIS A 221 16.63 -10.64 21.90
CA HIS A 221 16.32 -11.86 22.64
C HIS A 221 15.92 -13.00 21.69
N VAL A 222 14.96 -12.77 20.78
CA VAL A 222 14.52 -13.78 19.81
C VAL A 222 15.68 -14.26 18.94
N VAL A 223 16.45 -13.34 18.35
CA VAL A 223 17.58 -13.67 17.48
C VAL A 223 18.64 -14.48 18.25
N ASN A 224 19.00 -14.05 19.47
CA ASN A 224 19.98 -14.76 20.27
C ASN A 224 19.50 -16.14 20.71
N THR A 225 18.23 -16.28 21.07
CA THR A 225 17.63 -17.56 21.49
C THR A 225 17.64 -18.56 20.33
N LEU A 226 17.21 -18.14 19.14
CA LEU A 226 17.26 -18.98 17.93
C LEU A 226 18.69 -19.32 17.51
N THR A 227 19.60 -18.36 17.55
CA THR A 227 21.01 -18.60 17.16
C THR A 227 21.69 -19.59 18.11
N LYS A 228 21.43 -19.46 19.43
CA LYS A 228 21.95 -20.40 20.44
C LYS A 228 21.40 -21.81 20.31
N SER A 229 20.20 -21.99 19.73
CA SER A 229 19.64 -23.31 19.42
C SER A 229 20.10 -23.86 18.07
N GLY A 230 21.10 -23.22 17.42
CA GLY A 230 21.70 -23.69 16.17
C GLY A 230 20.94 -23.30 14.91
N LYS A 231 20.06 -22.29 14.98
CA LYS A 231 19.40 -21.71 13.80
C LYS A 231 20.26 -20.62 13.18
N GLU A 232 20.18 -20.49 11.86
CA GLU A 232 20.66 -19.32 11.13
C GLU A 232 19.48 -18.39 10.85
N VAL A 233 19.58 -17.16 11.37
CA VAL A 233 18.48 -16.19 11.40
C VAL A 233 18.73 -15.07 10.40
N PHE A 234 17.76 -14.83 9.51
CA PHE A 234 17.78 -13.75 8.53
C PHE A 234 16.70 -12.73 8.85
N LEU A 235 17.07 -11.45 8.95
CA LEU A 235 16.13 -10.35 9.09
C LEU A 235 15.83 -9.75 7.73
N ILE A 236 14.57 -9.79 7.30
CA ILE A 236 14.10 -9.10 6.10
C ILE A 236 13.51 -7.76 6.51
N ASP A 237 14.15 -6.67 6.04
CA ASP A 237 13.71 -5.31 6.34
C ASP A 237 12.31 -5.01 5.78
N SER A 238 11.68 -3.96 6.30
CA SER A 238 10.36 -3.51 5.88
C SER A 238 10.36 -3.03 4.43
N VAL A 239 9.25 -3.32 3.75
CA VAL A 239 8.95 -2.63 2.49
C VAL A 239 8.80 -1.13 2.73
N PRO A 240 9.28 -0.28 1.80
CA PRO A 240 9.19 1.16 1.96
C PRO A 240 7.73 1.62 1.98
N ARG A 241 7.44 2.66 2.76
CA ARG A 241 6.11 3.26 2.78
C ARG A 241 5.82 3.99 1.50
N MET A 242 4.81 3.51 0.79
CA MET A 242 4.34 4.15 -0.43
C MET A 242 3.48 5.37 -0.08
N LYS A 243 3.84 6.55 -0.61
CA LYS A 243 3.08 7.80 -0.45
C LYS A 243 1.74 7.80 -1.20
N VAL A 244 1.57 6.85 -2.12
CA VAL A 244 0.40 6.68 -2.98
C VAL A 244 -0.03 5.21 -2.94
N ASN A 245 -1.28 4.92 -3.27
CA ASN A 245 -1.71 3.54 -3.54
C ASN A 245 -1.08 3.09 -4.87
N PRO A 246 -0.10 2.16 -4.88
CA PRO A 246 0.67 1.88 -6.10
C PRO A 246 -0.19 1.34 -7.26
N PRO A 247 -1.08 0.34 -7.04
CA PRO A 247 -1.99 -0.14 -8.09
C PRO A 247 -2.80 0.99 -8.75
N LEU A 248 -3.39 1.87 -7.94
CA LEU A 248 -4.22 2.96 -8.42
C LEU A 248 -3.40 4.07 -9.10
N TYR A 249 -2.21 4.37 -8.59
CA TYR A 249 -1.29 5.33 -9.18
C TYR A 249 -0.83 4.86 -10.57
N MET A 250 -0.43 3.59 -10.70
CA MET A 250 -0.01 3.01 -11.97
C MET A 250 -1.16 2.94 -12.98
N ALA A 251 -2.35 2.51 -12.53
CA ALA A 251 -3.56 2.53 -13.36
C ALA A 251 -3.87 3.94 -13.90
N ARG A 252 -3.73 4.98 -13.07
CA ARG A 252 -3.93 6.38 -13.51
C ARG A 252 -2.88 6.83 -14.51
N ARG A 253 -1.60 6.53 -14.28
CA ARG A 253 -0.52 6.89 -15.22
C ARG A 253 -0.71 6.22 -16.57
N ALA A 254 -1.07 4.93 -16.57
CA ALA A 254 -1.36 4.18 -17.79
C ALA A 254 -2.57 4.76 -18.54
N LEU A 255 -3.64 5.12 -17.82
CA LEU A 255 -4.83 5.76 -18.41
C LEU A 255 -4.50 7.11 -19.06
N LEU A 256 -3.63 7.89 -18.44
CA LEU A 256 -3.21 9.21 -18.93
C LEU A 256 -2.06 9.14 -19.96
N LYS A 257 -1.65 7.93 -20.39
CA LYS A 257 -0.52 7.68 -21.30
C LYS A 257 0.82 8.26 -20.84
N TYR A 258 1.01 8.44 -19.53
CA TYR A 258 2.26 8.94 -18.93
C TYR A 258 3.35 7.86 -18.78
N VAL A 259 3.16 6.69 -19.40
CA VAL A 259 4.04 5.54 -19.22
C VAL A 259 4.66 5.17 -20.56
N SER A 260 5.91 5.59 -20.75
CA SER A 260 6.87 4.80 -21.51
C SER A 260 7.24 3.59 -20.62
N SER A 261 7.25 2.38 -21.19
CA SER A 261 7.58 1.14 -20.50
C SER A 261 8.96 1.14 -19.83
N ASP A 262 9.84 2.06 -20.23
CA ASP A 262 11.25 2.07 -19.86
C ASP A 262 11.52 2.75 -18.50
N ASP A 263 10.56 3.52 -17.97
CA ASP A 263 10.72 4.24 -16.68
C ASP A 263 10.37 3.37 -15.45
N ILE A 264 9.94 2.12 -15.65
CA ILE A 264 9.25 1.35 -14.59
C ILE A 264 10.16 0.34 -13.88
N PHE A 265 11.24 -0.11 -14.51
CA PHE A 265 12.18 -1.00 -13.84
C PHE A 265 13.27 -0.18 -13.18
N PHE A 266 13.48 -0.42 -11.88
CA PHE A 266 14.68 0.02 -11.18
C PHE A 266 15.87 -0.21 -12.10
N LYS A 267 16.53 0.88 -12.50
CA LYS A 267 17.78 0.83 -13.23
C LYS A 267 18.66 -0.11 -12.43
N ARG A 268 18.94 -1.29 -12.98
CA ARG A 268 19.75 -2.32 -12.34
C ARG A 268 21.14 -1.71 -12.22
N GLU A 269 21.41 -1.02 -11.12
CA GLU A 269 22.76 -0.62 -10.77
C GLU A 269 23.51 -1.93 -10.54
N ARG A 270 24.34 -2.27 -11.53
CA ARG A 270 25.33 -3.32 -11.38
C ARG A 270 26.25 -2.86 -10.27
N ILE A 271 26.16 -3.53 -9.11
CA ILE A 271 27.27 -3.64 -8.17
C ILE A 271 28.06 -4.87 -8.59
#